data_AF-A0A2K2VPN3-F1
#
_entry.id   AF-A0A2K2VPN3-F1
#
_cell.length_a   1.000
_cell.length_b   1.000
_cell.length_c   1.000
_cell.angle_alpha   90.00
_cell.angle_beta   90.00
_cell.angle_gamma   90.00
#
_symmetry.space_group_name_H-M   'P 1'
#
loop_
_entity.id
_entity.type
_entity.pdbx_description
1 polymer ?
#
loop_
_entity_poly.entity_id
_entity_poly.type
_entity_poly.pdbx_seq_one_letter_code
_entity_poly.pdbx_strand_id
1 'polypeptide(L)'
;MHKSVDLVFITLCSPIQIGIYEDAKLIRTVQSDEKSSEILPAIFKDLSIEYNIKGLYYANGPGSFMAIKIAYIFLKSMSILKNIPLLATDAFYFNKNQPIKAIGKLCFVKISSEIKTQKLEMAPEANFMLPNMLEYNEFSTIVSPLYGIGAVG
;
A
#
# COMPACT_ATOMS: atom_id res chain seq x y z
N MET A 1 27.58 -8.68 2.09
CA MET A 1 26.49 -9.11 1.18
C MET A 1 25.24 -8.37 1.59
N HIS A 2 24.53 -7.73 0.65
CA HIS A 2 23.31 -6.99 0.99
C HIS A 2 22.20 -7.96 1.45
N LYS A 3 21.44 -7.57 2.48
CA LYS A 3 20.28 -8.32 2.95
C LYS A 3 19.25 -8.43 1.84
N SER A 4 18.61 -9.60 1.71
CA SER A 4 17.50 -9.79 0.76
C SER A 4 16.21 -9.38 1.43
N VAL A 5 15.45 -8.48 0.80
CA VAL A 5 14.29 -7.86 1.44
C VAL A 5 13.10 -7.74 0.50
N ASP A 6 11.91 -7.69 1.09
CA ASP A 6 10.68 -7.26 0.45
C ASP A 6 10.34 -5.83 0.84
N LEU A 7 9.81 -5.07 -0.11
CA LEU A 7 9.35 -3.70 0.11
C LEU A 7 7.83 -3.64 0.07
N VAL A 8 7.23 -3.10 1.12
CA VAL A 8 5.77 -2.92 1.25
C VAL A 8 5.42 -1.44 1.23
N PHE A 9 4.56 -1.02 0.30
CA PHE A 9 4.20 0.37 0.07
C PHE A 9 2.76 0.65 0.51
N ILE A 10 2.59 1.58 1.46
CA ILE A 10 1.30 2.17 1.83
C ILE A 10 1.33 3.64 1.39
N THR A 11 0.71 3.93 0.23
CA THR A 11 0.67 5.28 -0.35
C THR A 11 -0.71 5.92 -0.26
N LEU A 12 -1.61 5.33 0.54
CA LEU A 12 -3.03 5.69 0.62
C LEU A 12 -3.31 6.95 1.42
N CYS A 13 -2.34 7.39 2.23
CA CYS A 13 -2.41 8.50 3.16
C CYS A 13 -1.10 9.31 3.14
N SER A 14 -1.12 10.48 3.77
CA SER A 14 0.10 11.18 4.20
C SER A 14 0.29 10.98 5.71
N PRO A 15 1.49 10.63 6.19
CA PRO A 15 2.67 10.31 5.37
C PRO A 15 2.50 8.99 4.62
N ILE A 16 3.19 8.86 3.47
CA ILE A 16 3.37 7.54 2.86
C ILE A 16 4.28 6.70 3.76
N GLN A 17 4.10 5.39 3.76
CA GLN A 17 4.92 4.46 4.53
C GLN A 17 5.47 3.37 3.64
N ILE A 18 6.77 3.08 3.80
CA ILE A 18 7.45 1.99 3.13
C ILE A 18 8.09 1.11 4.19
N GLY A 19 7.65 -0.15 4.27
CA GLY A 19 8.23 -1.15 5.16
C GLY A 19 9.26 -1.99 4.41
N ILE A 20 10.40 -2.21 5.06
CA ILE A 20 11.46 -3.09 4.59
C ILE A 20 11.40 -4.35 5.45
N TYR A 21 11.22 -5.49 4.80
CA TYR A 21 11.01 -6.78 5.46
C TYR A 21 12.09 -7.78 5.09
N GLU A 22 12.68 -8.42 6.08
CA GLU A 22 13.60 -9.55 5.94
C GLU A 22 12.92 -10.78 6.55
N ASP A 23 12.73 -11.85 5.76
CA ASP A 23 12.02 -13.07 6.18
C ASP A 23 10.67 -12.78 6.85
N ALA A 24 9.81 -12.02 6.16
CA ALA A 24 8.52 -11.48 6.65
C ALA A 24 8.58 -10.55 7.87
N LYS A 25 9.72 -10.33 8.50
CA LYS A 25 9.85 -9.46 9.67
C LYS A 25 10.17 -8.02 9.28
N LEU A 26 9.41 -7.07 9.80
CA LEU A 26 9.68 -5.65 9.61
C LEU A 26 11.01 -5.29 10.28
N ILE A 27 11.98 -4.81 9.50
CA ILE A 27 13.31 -4.41 9.99
C ILE A 27 13.53 -2.90 9.94
N ARG A 28 12.82 -2.19 9.07
CA ARG A 28 12.91 -0.73 8.93
C ARG A 28 11.63 -0.17 8.32
N THR A 29 11.28 1.04 8.72
CA THR A 29 10.22 1.84 8.10
C THR A 29 10.80 3.15 7.60
N VAL A 30 10.37 3.56 6.40
CA VAL A 30 10.61 4.88 5.83
C VAL A 30 9.27 5.59 5.72
N GLN A 31 9.22 6.87 6.09
CA GLN A 31 8.03 7.72 5.97
C GLN A 31 8.39 9.01 5.25
N SER A 32 7.43 9.55 4.49
CA SER A 32 7.55 10.88 3.89
C SER A 32 6.18 11.52 3.69
N ASP A 33 6.10 12.84 3.89
CA ASP A 33 4.93 13.66 3.58
C ASP A 33 4.97 14.23 2.15
N GLU A 34 6.02 13.93 1.38
CA GLU A 34 6.14 14.35 0.00
C GLU A 34 5.19 13.58 -0.92
N LYS A 35 4.87 14.17 -2.09
CA LYS A 35 3.98 13.54 -3.07
C LYS A 35 4.59 12.23 -3.57
N SER A 36 3.78 11.18 -3.66
CA SER A 36 4.22 9.86 -4.13
C SER A 36 4.89 9.88 -5.51
N SER A 37 4.51 10.82 -6.39
CA SER A 37 5.13 10.97 -7.72
C SER A 37 6.59 11.41 -7.67
N GLU A 38 6.97 12.13 -6.62
CA GLU A 38 8.30 12.73 -6.46
C GLU A 38 9.19 11.81 -5.62
N ILE A 39 8.65 11.29 -4.50
CA ILE A 39 9.46 10.62 -3.49
C ILE A 39 9.68 9.12 -3.73
N LEU A 40 8.74 8.41 -4.39
CA LEU A 40 8.87 6.96 -4.61
C LEU A 40 10.12 6.57 -5.41
N PRO A 41 10.47 7.25 -6.52
CA PRO A 41 11.70 6.95 -7.25
C PRO A 41 12.97 7.15 -6.41
N ALA A 42 13.02 8.22 -5.60
CA ALA A 42 14.16 8.52 -4.74
C ALA A 42 14.34 7.45 -3.67
N ILE A 43 13.29 7.15 -2.89
CA ILE A 43 13.36 6.12 -1.85
C ILE A 43 13.73 4.76 -2.44
N PHE A 44 13.12 4.38 -3.58
CA PHE A 44 13.42 3.09 -4.20
C PHE A 44 14.88 2.99 -4.65
N LYS A 45 15.45 4.07 -5.20
CA LYS A 45 16.85 4.13 -5.59
C LYS A 45 17.76 3.90 -4.39
N ASP A 46 17.51 4.61 -3.30
CA ASP A 46 18.33 4.51 -2.07
C ASP A 46 18.25 3.11 -1.47
N LEU A 47 17.04 2.56 -1.35
CA LEU A 47 16.83 1.19 -0.87
C LEU A 47 17.46 0.13 -1.80
N SER A 48 17.50 0.38 -3.12
CA SER A 48 18.15 -0.53 -4.08
C SER A 48 19.67 -0.56 -3.97
N ILE A 49 20.28 0.48 -3.39
CA ILE A 49 21.72 0.52 -3.09
C ILE A 49 21.99 -0.24 -1.79
N GLU A 50 21.10 -0.12 -0.81
CA GLU A 50 21.26 -0.76 0.51
C GLU A 50 20.90 -2.26 0.52
N TYR A 51 19.93 -2.69 -0.29
CA TYR A 51 19.33 -4.02 -0.20
C TYR A 51 19.21 -4.75 -1.54
N ASN A 52 19.15 -6.08 -1.46
CA ASN A 52 18.77 -6.93 -2.58
C ASN A 52 17.25 -7.13 -2.58
N ILE A 53 16.53 -6.26 -3.29
CA ILE A 53 15.06 -6.27 -3.31
C ILE A 53 14.55 -7.51 -4.07
N LYS A 54 13.74 -8.33 -3.40
CA LYS A 54 13.19 -9.59 -3.93
C LYS A 54 11.74 -9.51 -4.35
N GLY A 55 10.95 -8.65 -3.72
CA GLY A 55 9.55 -8.49 -4.03
C GLY A 55 9.02 -7.12 -3.68
N LEU A 56 7.99 -6.71 -4.41
CA LEU A 56 7.24 -5.48 -4.20
C LEU A 56 5.82 -5.83 -3.78
N TYR A 57 5.36 -5.19 -2.73
CA TYR A 57 4.05 -5.41 -2.13
C TYR A 57 3.40 -4.06 -1.90
N TYR A 58 2.10 -3.92 -2.14
CA TYR A 58 1.45 -2.63 -1.89
C TYR A 58 -0.04 -2.73 -1.60
N ALA A 59 -0.56 -1.67 -0.97
CA ALA A 59 -2.00 -1.51 -0.78
C ALA A 59 -2.64 -0.95 -2.08
N ASN A 60 -3.49 -1.72 -2.75
CA ASN A 60 -4.13 -1.31 -4.02
C ASN A 60 -5.45 -0.54 -3.85
N GLY A 61 -5.77 -0.16 -2.61
CA GLY A 61 -6.96 0.62 -2.24
C GLY A 61 -7.90 -0.14 -1.30
N PRO A 62 -8.99 0.50 -0.83
CA PRO A 62 -9.41 1.86 -1.13
C PRO A 62 -8.57 2.93 -0.40
N GLY A 63 -8.58 4.17 -0.91
CA GLY A 63 -7.79 5.30 -0.38
C GLY A 63 -7.64 6.40 -1.42
N SER A 64 -6.58 7.23 -1.31
CA SER A 64 -6.29 8.27 -2.31
C SER A 64 -6.13 7.68 -3.72
N PHE A 65 -7.13 7.90 -4.57
CA PHE A 65 -7.19 7.31 -5.90
C PHE A 65 -5.98 7.68 -6.78
N MET A 66 -5.52 8.92 -6.69
CA MET A 66 -4.37 9.39 -7.47
C MET A 66 -3.06 8.77 -6.97
N ALA A 67 -2.87 8.69 -5.64
CA ALA A 67 -1.67 8.12 -5.06
C ALA A 67 -1.54 6.62 -5.35
N ILE A 68 -2.66 5.89 -5.33
CA ILE A 68 -2.69 4.47 -5.70
C ILE A 68 -2.28 4.28 -7.17
N LYS A 69 -2.80 5.10 -8.10
CA LYS A 69 -2.44 5.02 -9.52
C LYS A 69 -0.96 5.27 -9.76
N ILE A 70 -0.42 6.31 -9.13
CA ILE A 70 1.00 6.66 -9.24
C ILE A 70 1.87 5.51 -8.70
N ALA A 71 1.54 5.01 -7.50
CA ALA A 71 2.26 3.89 -6.91
C ALA A 71 2.18 2.64 -7.79
N TYR A 72 1.01 2.29 -8.31
CA TYR A 72 0.84 1.14 -9.21
C TYR A 72 1.70 1.25 -10.46
N ILE A 73 1.66 2.38 -11.18
CA ILE A 73 2.44 2.57 -12.40
C ILE A 73 3.93 2.47 -12.10
N PHE A 74 4.39 3.11 -11.03
CA PHE A 74 5.78 3.07 -10.60
C PHE A 74 6.23 1.65 -10.24
N LEU A 75 5.52 0.98 -9.33
CA LEU A 75 5.87 -0.35 -8.84
C LEU A 75 5.76 -1.42 -9.93
N LYS A 76 4.76 -1.32 -10.81
CA LYS A 76 4.63 -2.22 -11.96
C LYS A 76 5.80 -2.06 -12.92
N SER A 77 6.24 -0.82 -13.17
CA SER A 77 7.42 -0.54 -13.98
C SER A 77 8.68 -1.13 -13.36
N MET A 78 8.88 -0.95 -12.03
CA MET A 78 10.04 -1.50 -11.33
C MET A 78 10.04 -3.03 -11.30
N SER A 79 8.89 -3.65 -11.07
CA SER A 79 8.71 -5.10 -11.12
C SER A 79 9.17 -5.68 -12.46
N ILE A 80 8.77 -5.06 -13.57
CA ILE A 80 9.19 -5.47 -14.92
C ILE A 80 10.69 -5.24 -15.12
N LEU A 81 11.19 -4.03 -14.85
CA LEU A 81 12.59 -3.66 -15.09
C LEU A 81 13.59 -4.46 -14.26
N LYS A 82 13.21 -4.84 -13.03
CA LYS A 82 14.05 -5.61 -12.10
C LYS A 82 13.78 -7.10 -12.14
N ASN A 83 12.76 -7.53 -12.89
CA ASN A 83 12.29 -8.92 -12.94
C ASN A 83 12.01 -9.50 -11.54
N ILE A 84 11.22 -8.76 -10.73
CA ILE A 84 10.80 -9.14 -9.39
C ILE A 84 9.27 -9.13 -9.27
N PRO A 85 8.66 -9.98 -8.44
CA PRO A 85 7.21 -10.02 -8.26
C PRO A 85 6.65 -8.70 -7.70
N LEU A 86 5.44 -8.37 -8.15
CA LEU A 86 4.57 -7.37 -7.55
C LEU A 86 3.31 -8.07 -7.07
N LEU A 87 2.98 -7.91 -5.79
CA LEU A 87 1.73 -8.40 -5.20
C LEU A 87 0.99 -7.26 -4.50
N ALA A 88 -0.31 -7.44 -4.32
CA ALA A 88 -1.15 -6.45 -3.67
C ALA A 88 -2.17 -7.07 -2.73
N THR A 89 -2.54 -6.28 -1.73
CA THR A 89 -3.70 -6.52 -0.86
C THR A 89 -4.47 -5.23 -0.69
N ASP A 90 -5.70 -5.33 -0.18
CA ASP A 90 -6.51 -4.15 0.07
C ASP A 90 -6.07 -3.41 1.34
N ALA A 91 -6.46 -2.14 1.42
CA ALA A 91 -6.10 -1.21 2.47
C ALA A 91 -6.51 -1.67 3.88
N PHE A 92 -7.52 -2.54 3.98
CA PHE A 92 -8.04 -2.98 5.28
C PHE A 92 -7.06 -3.88 6.03
N TYR A 93 -6.19 -4.59 5.30
CA TYR A 93 -5.08 -5.34 5.88
C TYR A 93 -4.18 -4.44 6.74
N PHE A 94 -3.95 -3.20 6.29
CA PHE A 94 -3.06 -2.25 6.97
C PHE A 94 -3.75 -1.38 8.02
N ASN A 95 -5.06 -1.50 8.23
CA ASN A 95 -5.78 -0.62 9.16
C ASN A 95 -6.65 -1.37 10.18
N LYS A 96 -6.44 -2.69 10.35
CA LYS A 96 -7.24 -3.55 11.25
C LYS A 96 -8.73 -3.56 10.89
N ASN A 97 -9.02 -3.57 9.60
CA ASN A 97 -10.38 -3.60 9.05
C ASN A 97 -11.29 -2.44 9.51
N GLN A 98 -10.70 -1.28 9.85
CA GLN A 98 -11.47 -0.09 10.22
C GLN A 98 -12.03 0.63 8.98
N PRO A 99 -13.15 1.36 9.10
CA PRO A 99 -13.66 2.14 7.97
C PRO A 99 -12.62 3.13 7.43
N ILE A 100 -12.55 3.28 6.11
CA ILE A 100 -11.64 4.20 5.43
C ILE A 100 -12.45 5.35 4.86
N LYS A 101 -12.10 6.59 5.19
CA LYS A 101 -12.81 7.77 4.70
C LYS A 101 -12.79 7.84 3.16
N ALA A 102 -13.96 8.04 2.56
CA ALA A 102 -14.14 8.34 1.15
C ALA A 102 -14.41 9.85 0.97
N ILE A 103 -15.61 10.23 0.52
CA ILE A 103 -16.03 11.63 0.37
C ILE A 103 -17.13 12.02 1.39
N GLY A 104 -16.99 13.18 2.02
CA GLY A 104 -17.96 13.66 3.00
C GLY A 104 -18.14 12.68 4.17
N LYS A 105 -19.38 12.19 4.35
CA LYS A 105 -19.76 11.18 5.35
C LYS A 105 -19.66 9.74 4.84
N LEU A 106 -19.28 9.53 3.58
CA LEU A 106 -19.11 8.21 3.02
C LEU A 106 -17.76 7.63 3.44
N CYS A 107 -17.78 6.36 3.84
CA CYS A 107 -16.61 5.58 4.17
C CYS A 107 -16.67 4.25 3.43
N PHE A 108 -15.50 3.74 3.04
CA PHE A 108 -15.35 2.37 2.61
C PHE A 108 -15.35 1.46 3.85
N VAL A 109 -16.10 0.37 3.76
CA VAL A 109 -16.14 -0.71 4.75
C VAL A 109 -15.94 -2.03 4.05
N LYS A 110 -15.24 -2.96 4.70
CA LYS A 110 -15.08 -4.33 4.23
C LYS A 110 -15.91 -5.25 5.11
N ILE A 111 -16.95 -5.82 4.50
CA ILE A 111 -17.87 -6.75 5.15
C ILE A 111 -17.64 -8.11 4.49
N SER A 112 -17.14 -9.06 5.27
CA SER A 112 -16.63 -10.33 4.75
C SER A 112 -15.54 -10.08 3.71
N SER A 113 -15.77 -10.45 2.44
CA SER A 113 -14.83 -10.27 1.33
C SER A 113 -15.18 -9.10 0.41
N GLU A 114 -16.24 -8.34 0.71
CA GLU A 114 -16.76 -7.30 -0.18
C GLU A 114 -16.50 -5.90 0.40
N ILE A 115 -15.95 -5.02 -0.43
CA ILE A 115 -15.70 -3.62 -0.07
C ILE A 115 -16.84 -2.77 -0.63
N LYS A 116 -17.54 -2.07 0.28
CA LYS A 116 -18.71 -1.23 -0.03
C LYS A 116 -18.52 0.17 0.52
N THR A 117 -19.31 1.10 0.01
CA THR A 117 -19.41 2.46 0.56
C THR A 117 -20.63 2.55 1.47
N GLN A 118 -20.44 3.07 2.68
CA GLN A 118 -21.51 3.32 3.65
C GLN A 118 -21.40 4.73 4.21
N LYS A 119 -22.54 5.33 4.55
CA LYS A 119 -22.59 6.62 5.23
C LYS A 119 -22.41 6.40 6.73
N LEU A 120 -21.37 7.00 7.31
CA LEU A 120 -21.11 6.98 8.76
C LEU A 120 -21.29 8.38 9.33
N GLU A 121 -21.88 8.49 10.52
CA GLU A 121 -22.08 9.81 11.16
C GLU A 121 -20.76 10.46 11.57
N MET A 122 -19.79 9.64 11.99
CA MET A 122 -18.42 10.02 12.26
C MET A 122 -17.50 9.20 11.35
N ALA A 123 -16.66 9.89 10.58
CA ALA A 123 -15.60 9.24 9.81
C ALA A 123 -14.42 8.99 10.76
N PRO A 124 -14.01 7.73 11.00
CA PRO A 124 -12.82 7.47 11.78
C PRO A 124 -11.59 8.01 11.06
N GLU A 125 -10.58 8.45 11.83
CA GLU A 125 -9.25 8.67 11.27
C GLU A 125 -8.65 7.31 10.91
N ALA A 126 -8.52 7.05 9.62
CA ALA A 126 -7.91 5.82 9.13
C ALA A 126 -6.40 5.87 9.40
N ASN A 127 -5.96 5.16 10.43
CA ASN A 127 -4.54 4.96 10.71
C ASN A 127 -4.06 3.69 10.03
N PHE A 128 -3.19 3.85 9.04
CA PHE A 128 -2.51 2.73 8.41
C PHE A 128 -1.22 2.39 9.16
N MET A 129 -0.97 1.10 9.31
CA MET A 129 0.17 0.54 10.04
C MET A 129 0.80 -0.60 9.24
N LEU A 130 2.12 -0.58 9.18
CA LEU A 130 2.90 -1.72 8.71
C LEU A 130 2.90 -2.80 9.81
N PRO A 131 2.51 -4.05 9.50
CA PRO A 131 2.55 -5.12 10.49
C PRO A 131 3.99 -5.51 10.82
N ASN A 132 4.25 -5.96 12.05
CA ASN A 132 5.59 -6.44 12.42
C ASN A 132 6.00 -7.73 11.68
N MET A 133 5.00 -8.51 11.26
CA MET A 133 5.15 -9.75 10.49
C MET A 133 4.23 -9.69 9.28
N LEU A 134 4.73 -9.96 8.09
CA LEU A 134 3.92 -10.07 6.88
C LEU A 134 3.26 -11.43 6.76
N GLU A 135 1.98 -11.41 6.43
CA GLU A 135 1.23 -12.59 6.02
C GLU A 135 1.14 -12.61 4.50
N TYR A 136 2.10 -13.26 3.83
CA TYR A 136 2.18 -13.26 2.37
C TYR A 136 0.92 -13.82 1.68
N ASN A 137 0.17 -14.70 2.36
CA ASN A 137 -1.08 -15.27 1.84
C ASN A 137 -2.21 -14.23 1.71
N GLU A 138 -2.11 -13.08 2.38
CA GLU A 138 -3.05 -11.96 2.24
C GLU A 138 -2.81 -11.14 0.97
N PHE A 139 -1.73 -11.43 0.23
CA PHE A 139 -1.38 -10.75 -1.00
C PHE A 139 -1.67 -11.62 -2.23
N SER A 140 -2.06 -10.97 -3.31
CA SER A 140 -2.39 -11.63 -4.58
C SER A 140 -1.66 -11.00 -5.76
N THR A 141 -1.66 -11.70 -6.89
CA THR A 141 -1.18 -11.19 -8.18
C THR A 141 -2.18 -10.24 -8.87
N ILE A 142 -3.37 -10.04 -8.28
CA ILE A 142 -4.35 -9.05 -8.74
C ILE A 142 -3.91 -7.68 -8.23
N VAL A 143 -2.96 -7.11 -8.96
CA VAL A 143 -2.25 -5.89 -8.54
C VAL A 143 -2.89 -4.61 -9.02
N SER A 144 -3.94 -4.66 -9.84
CA SER A 144 -4.61 -3.44 -10.33
C SER A 144 -5.27 -2.69 -9.17
N PRO A 145 -5.23 -1.34 -9.18
CA PRO A 145 -5.98 -0.54 -8.22
C PRO A 145 -7.47 -0.87 -8.22
N LEU A 146 -8.12 -0.72 -7.06
CA LEU A 146 -9.56 -0.93 -6.91
C LEU A 146 -10.36 0.23 -7.54
N TYR A 147 -10.49 0.21 -8.87
CA TYR A 147 -11.14 1.28 -9.65
C TYR A 147 -12.67 1.31 -9.55
N GLY A 148 -13.30 0.18 -9.20
CA GLY A 148 -14.75 -0.02 -9.37
C GLY A 148 -15.62 0.33 -8.16
N ILE A 149 -15.04 0.81 -7.05
CA ILE A 149 -15.82 1.12 -5.85
C ILE A 149 -16.32 2.55 -5.96
N GLY A 150 -17.65 2.72 -6.02
CA GLY A 150 -18.29 4.03 -6.07
C GLY A 150 -17.88 4.89 -4.87
N ALA A 151 -16.99 5.85 -5.10
CA ALA A 151 -16.55 6.82 -4.11
C ALA A 151 -17.40 8.11 -4.12
N VAL A 152 -18.27 8.25 -5.11
CA VAL A 152 -19.21 9.35 -5.31
C VAL A 152 -20.62 8.77 -5.31
N GLY A 153 -21.48 9.33 -4.47
CA GLY A 153 -22.91 8.98 -4.42
C GLY A 153 -23.69 9.60 -5.57
#